data_AF-A0A3N2Q9Q5-F1
#
_entry.id   AF-A0A3N2Q9Q5-F1
#
_cell.length_a   1.000
_cell.length_b   1.000
_cell.length_c   1.000
_cell.angle_alpha   90.00
_cell.angle_beta   90.00
_cell.angle_gamma   90.00
#
_symmetry.space_group_name_H-M   'P 1'
#
loop_
_entity.id
_entity.type
_entity.pdbx_description
1 polymer ?
#
loop_
_entity_poly.entity_id
_entity_poly.type
_entity_poly.pdbx_seq_one_letter_code
_entity_poly.pdbx_strand_id
1 'polypeptide(L)'
;MTRLIRLIGWLLAAMAAAAAPVVERRAVINHDAVVGFPETVPAGAISQLYLKFKPWLRVYTGCVAFPAVNARGDTSGGLAPTGSHNSGCSSSRGQVYARQGTHGGRRAIMYAWYMPKDSPSTGLGHRHDWESAVVWLDGTSTDATVLGVAASAHGSFNTRAARDVSFSGTRPRLGYRSHWPTNHQMVFTGDQGGEQPLIAYEELTEGARRALDETDFGSANVPFNQWNFANNLAKAAL
;
A
#
# COMPACT_ATOMS: atom_id res chain seq x y z
N MET A 1 62.00 20.95 57.21
CA MET A 1 61.67 19.51 57.33
C MET A 1 60.16 19.35 57.20
N THR A 2 59.72 18.38 56.37
CA THR A 2 58.38 17.75 56.35
C THR A 2 57.15 18.64 56.01
N ARG A 3 56.23 18.31 55.09
CA ARG A 3 55.80 17.02 54.51
C ARG A 3 55.15 17.28 53.13
N LEU A 4 55.47 16.42 52.16
CA LEU A 4 54.75 16.25 50.90
C LEU A 4 53.43 15.51 51.20
N ILE A 5 52.27 16.07 50.84
CA ILE A 5 50.99 15.36 50.84
C ILE A 5 50.64 15.02 49.39
N ARG A 6 50.72 13.74 49.05
CA ARG A 6 50.20 13.18 47.78
C ARG A 6 48.70 13.03 47.91
N LEU A 7 47.93 13.82 47.16
CA LEU A 7 46.50 13.55 46.92
C LEU A 7 46.38 12.62 45.70
N ILE A 8 46.01 11.37 45.96
CA ILE A 8 45.59 10.41 44.95
C ILE A 8 44.10 10.70 44.69
N GLY A 9 43.81 11.39 43.59
CA GLY A 9 42.43 11.59 43.12
C GLY A 9 41.91 10.32 42.46
N TRP A 10 40.83 9.75 43.00
CA TRP A 10 40.12 8.63 42.40
C TRP A 10 39.18 9.15 41.30
N LEU A 11 39.46 8.82 40.04
CA LEU A 11 38.54 9.04 38.92
C LEU A 11 37.44 7.98 38.97
N LEU A 12 36.23 8.38 39.40
CA LEU A 12 35.01 7.61 39.20
C LEU A 12 34.57 7.76 37.74
N ALA A 13 34.78 6.72 36.93
CA ALA A 13 34.21 6.64 35.59
C ALA A 13 32.71 6.35 35.70
N ALA A 14 31.88 7.34 35.40
CA ALA A 14 30.44 7.15 35.26
C ALA A 14 30.14 6.38 33.96
N MET A 15 29.86 5.08 34.07
CA MET A 15 29.31 4.30 32.96
C MET A 15 27.84 4.69 32.76
N ALA A 16 27.56 5.51 31.75
CA ALA A 16 26.21 5.69 31.25
C ALA A 16 25.80 4.42 30.48
N ALA A 17 24.98 3.57 31.09
CA ALA A 17 24.34 2.48 30.38
C ALA A 17 23.32 3.07 29.39
N ALA A 18 23.65 3.07 28.10
CA ALA A 18 22.68 3.37 27.06
C ALA A 18 21.61 2.27 27.06
N ALA A 19 20.39 2.59 27.49
CA ALA A 19 19.26 1.69 27.36
C ALA A 19 19.03 1.44 25.85
N ALA A 20 19.15 0.19 25.42
CA ALA A 20 18.77 -0.18 24.06
C ALA A 20 17.28 0.16 23.86
N PRO A 21 16.89 0.71 22.69
CA PRO A 21 15.49 1.00 22.43
C PRO A 21 14.68 -0.28 22.56
N VAL A 22 13.60 -0.22 23.36
CA VAL A 22 12.63 -1.31 23.46
C VAL A 22 12.01 -1.49 22.09
N VAL A 23 12.31 -2.60 21.42
CA VAL A 23 11.66 -2.97 20.16
C VAL A 23 10.23 -3.39 20.52
N GLU A 24 9.26 -2.49 20.39
CA GLU A 24 7.85 -2.87 20.49
C GLU A 24 7.55 -3.93 19.42
N ARG A 25 6.99 -5.06 19.86
CA ARG A 25 6.61 -6.14 18.96
C ARG A 25 5.40 -5.68 18.15
N ARG A 26 5.56 -5.66 16.83
CA ARG A 26 4.46 -5.40 15.88
C ARG A 26 3.32 -6.37 16.12
N ALA A 27 2.11 -5.85 16.23
CA ALA A 27 0.91 -6.66 16.47
C ALA A 27 0.08 -6.85 15.21
N VAL A 28 -0.66 -7.95 15.16
CA VAL A 28 -1.83 -8.08 14.27
C VAL A 28 -3.04 -7.61 15.05
N ILE A 29 -3.73 -6.58 14.56
CA ILE A 29 -4.85 -5.92 15.24
C ILE A 29 -6.13 -6.00 14.42
N ASN A 30 -7.29 -5.67 15.01
CA ASN A 30 -8.56 -5.66 14.28
C ASN A 30 -8.48 -4.74 13.04
N HIS A 31 -9.14 -5.13 11.95
CA HIS A 31 -9.05 -4.42 10.66
C HIS A 31 -9.55 -2.98 10.73
N ASP A 32 -10.47 -2.69 11.64
CA ASP A 32 -11.06 -1.37 11.90
C ASP A 32 -10.31 -0.57 12.98
N ALA A 33 -9.32 -1.18 13.65
CA ALA A 33 -8.46 -0.51 14.63
C ALA A 33 -7.17 0.05 14.00
N VAL A 34 -6.87 -0.30 12.75
CA VAL A 34 -5.69 0.23 12.05
C VAL A 34 -5.92 1.70 11.71
N VAL A 35 -5.13 2.57 12.34
CA VAL A 35 -5.08 3.99 11.98
C VAL A 35 -4.20 4.16 10.76
N GLY A 36 -4.80 4.57 9.63
CA GLY A 36 -4.10 4.87 8.39
C GLY A 36 -3.26 6.14 8.44
N PHE A 37 -2.61 6.44 7.32
CA PHE A 37 -1.74 7.60 7.15
C PHE A 37 -2.51 8.77 6.52
N PRO A 38 -2.15 10.03 6.87
CA PRO A 38 -2.59 11.18 6.08
C PRO A 38 -2.09 11.08 4.64
N GLU A 39 -2.74 11.80 3.73
CA GLU A 39 -2.28 11.84 2.34
C GLU A 39 -0.90 12.50 2.27
N THR A 40 0.13 11.73 1.91
CA THR A 40 1.53 12.14 1.98
C THR A 40 2.34 11.56 0.82
N VAL A 41 3.09 12.44 0.17
CA VAL A 41 4.08 12.11 -0.87
C VAL A 41 5.38 12.86 -0.55
N PRO A 42 6.56 12.37 -0.98
CA PRO A 42 7.79 13.08 -0.75
C PRO A 42 7.75 14.49 -1.35
N ALA A 43 8.52 15.41 -0.78
CA ALA A 43 8.69 16.73 -1.38
C ALA A 43 9.29 16.61 -2.80
N GLY A 44 8.94 17.55 -3.67
CA GLY A 44 9.47 17.64 -5.03
C GLY A 44 8.44 17.37 -6.12
N ALA A 45 8.72 17.93 -7.29
CA ALA A 45 7.77 17.98 -8.39
C ALA A 45 7.44 16.59 -8.97
N ILE A 46 8.43 15.69 -9.01
CA ILE A 46 8.25 14.31 -9.49
C ILE A 46 7.31 13.50 -8.59
N SER A 47 7.39 13.69 -7.27
CA SER A 47 6.52 13.01 -6.32
C SER A 47 5.04 13.39 -6.48
N GLN A 48 4.76 14.59 -7.01
CA GLN A 48 3.39 15.02 -7.31
C GLN A 48 2.72 14.17 -8.40
N LEU A 49 3.49 13.39 -9.17
CA LEU A 49 2.93 12.43 -10.12
C LEU A 49 2.08 11.34 -9.42
N TYR A 50 2.38 10.99 -8.16
CA TYR A 50 1.55 10.09 -7.34
C TYR A 50 0.12 10.63 -7.21
N LEU A 51 -0.04 11.95 -7.03
CA LEU A 51 -1.36 12.57 -6.86
C LEU A 51 -2.01 12.87 -8.22
N LYS A 52 -1.22 13.37 -9.20
CA LYS A 52 -1.68 13.67 -10.56
C LYS A 52 -2.34 12.46 -11.24
N PHE A 53 -1.81 11.26 -11.04
CA PHE A 53 -2.27 10.04 -11.69
C PHE A 53 -3.00 9.07 -10.77
N LYS A 54 -3.32 9.48 -9.54
CA LYS A 54 -4.02 8.66 -8.55
C LYS A 54 -5.36 8.15 -9.11
N PRO A 55 -5.60 6.84 -9.21
CA PRO A 55 -6.83 6.34 -9.79
C PRO A 55 -8.07 6.70 -8.96
N TRP A 56 -9.21 6.78 -9.62
CA TRP A 56 -10.53 6.70 -8.97
C TRP A 56 -10.91 5.24 -8.78
N LEU A 57 -11.42 4.87 -7.61
CA LEU A 57 -11.80 3.48 -7.31
C LEU A 57 -13.30 3.35 -7.06
N ARG A 58 -14.01 2.66 -7.96
CA ARG A 58 -15.42 2.30 -7.82
C ARG A 58 -15.56 0.88 -7.26
N VAL A 59 -15.96 0.77 -6.01
CA VAL A 59 -16.31 -0.53 -5.40
C VAL A 59 -17.74 -0.89 -5.82
N TYR A 60 -17.91 -1.96 -6.60
CA TYR A 60 -19.23 -2.46 -7.00
C TYR A 60 -19.74 -3.53 -6.03
N THR A 61 -18.85 -4.42 -5.61
CA THR A 61 -19.11 -5.51 -4.66
C THR A 61 -17.93 -5.65 -3.71
N GLY A 62 -18.09 -6.45 -2.66
CA GLY A 62 -17.02 -6.70 -1.68
C GLY A 62 -16.77 -5.55 -0.70
N CYS A 63 -15.64 -5.62 -0.02
CA CYS A 63 -15.22 -4.60 0.93
C CYS A 63 -14.80 -3.30 0.22
N VAL A 64 -14.95 -2.17 0.92
CA VAL A 64 -14.18 -0.97 0.58
C VAL A 64 -12.74 -1.11 1.05
N ALA A 65 -11.86 -0.21 0.60
CA ALA A 65 -10.46 -0.21 1.02
C ALA A 65 -10.30 0.14 2.51
N PHE A 66 -9.30 -0.45 3.17
CA PHE A 66 -8.90 -0.20 4.56
C PHE A 66 -7.39 0.03 4.65
N PRO A 67 -6.88 0.69 5.70
CA PRO A 67 -5.46 0.68 6.00
C PRO A 67 -5.01 -0.73 6.42
N ALA A 68 -4.02 -1.29 5.73
CA ALA A 68 -3.41 -2.57 6.06
C ALA A 68 -2.39 -2.50 7.20
N VAL A 69 -1.77 -1.33 7.41
CA VAL A 69 -0.70 -1.12 8.38
C VAL A 69 -0.78 0.29 8.96
N ASN A 70 -0.39 0.47 10.23
CA ASN A 70 -0.29 1.78 10.88
C ASN A 70 1.19 2.25 10.99
N ALA A 71 1.41 3.47 11.51
CA ALA A 71 2.74 4.05 11.65
C ALA A 71 3.70 3.25 12.58
N ARG A 72 3.18 2.45 13.52
CA ARG A 72 3.98 1.56 14.39
C ARG A 72 4.36 0.25 13.71
N GLY A 73 3.75 -0.05 12.56
CA GLY A 73 3.91 -1.33 11.87
C GLY A 73 2.97 -2.42 12.37
N ASP A 74 1.91 -2.10 13.13
CA ASP A 74 0.83 -3.06 13.39
C ASP A 74 0.03 -3.27 12.11
N THR A 75 -0.32 -4.51 11.79
CA THR A 75 -1.04 -4.88 10.57
C THR A 75 -2.48 -5.32 10.83
N SER A 76 -3.33 -5.11 9.84
CA SER A 76 -4.73 -5.53 9.88
C SER A 76 -4.84 -7.06 9.87
N GLY A 77 -5.52 -7.59 10.87
CA GLY A 77 -5.93 -9.00 10.97
C GLY A 77 -7.06 -9.39 10.01
N GLY A 78 -7.59 -8.45 9.23
CA GLY A 78 -8.61 -8.71 8.21
C GLY A 78 -9.92 -9.26 8.79
N LEU A 79 -10.75 -9.81 7.90
CA LEU A 79 -12.03 -10.43 8.24
C LEU A 79 -12.09 -11.86 7.71
N ALA A 80 -12.79 -12.73 8.45
CA ALA A 80 -13.16 -14.03 7.90
C ALA A 80 -14.13 -13.85 6.72
N PRO A 81 -14.11 -14.74 5.70
CA PRO A 81 -15.04 -14.72 4.57
C PRO A 81 -16.46 -15.21 4.95
N THR A 82 -16.99 -14.72 6.06
CA THR A 82 -18.33 -15.03 6.57
C THR A 82 -19.28 -13.85 6.39
N GLY A 83 -20.58 -14.13 6.39
CA GLY A 83 -21.62 -13.12 6.14
C GLY A 83 -21.66 -12.68 4.68
N SER A 84 -22.33 -11.57 4.39
CA SER A 84 -22.34 -11.03 3.02
C SER A 84 -20.94 -10.59 2.57
N HIS A 85 -20.76 -10.44 1.25
CA HIS A 85 -19.50 -10.02 0.62
C HIS A 85 -18.87 -8.77 1.24
N ASN A 86 -19.66 -7.87 1.83
CA ASN A 86 -19.21 -6.62 2.46
C ASN A 86 -19.54 -6.50 3.96
N SER A 87 -20.05 -7.57 4.59
CA SER A 87 -20.35 -7.57 6.03
C SER A 87 -19.08 -7.28 6.84
N GLY A 88 -19.14 -6.23 7.67
CA GLY A 88 -18.03 -5.77 8.52
C GLY A 88 -17.00 -4.87 7.81
N CYS A 89 -17.15 -4.61 6.50
CA CYS A 89 -16.17 -3.85 5.71
C CYS A 89 -16.81 -2.98 4.61
N SER A 90 -18.06 -2.54 4.80
CA SER A 90 -18.78 -1.72 3.83
C SER A 90 -18.46 -0.22 3.91
N SER A 91 -17.76 0.22 4.97
CA SER A 91 -17.43 1.63 5.18
C SER A 91 -16.06 1.78 5.84
N SER A 92 -15.25 2.68 5.29
CA SER A 92 -13.96 3.13 5.80
C SER A 92 -13.53 4.36 5.01
N ARG A 93 -12.72 5.22 5.60
CA ARG A 93 -11.97 6.25 4.84
C ARG A 93 -10.98 5.60 3.86
N GLY A 94 -10.53 4.39 4.19
CA GLY A 94 -9.58 3.61 3.42
C GLY A 94 -8.16 4.18 3.40
N GLN A 95 -7.32 3.55 2.59
CA GLN A 95 -5.97 3.99 2.26
C GLN A 95 -5.68 3.52 0.83
N VAL A 96 -4.94 4.32 0.07
CA VAL A 96 -4.24 3.84 -1.13
C VAL A 96 -2.74 3.97 -0.91
N TYR A 97 -2.01 2.93 -1.25
CA TYR A 97 -0.55 2.88 -1.18
C TYR A 97 0.01 3.09 -2.57
N ALA A 98 1.12 3.80 -2.71
CA ALA A 98 1.72 3.99 -4.02
C ALA A 98 3.23 3.81 -4.02
N ARG A 99 3.77 3.24 -5.11
CA ARG A 99 5.22 3.12 -5.33
C ARG A 99 5.57 3.38 -6.78
N GLN A 100 6.57 4.23 -7.00
CA GLN A 100 7.14 4.54 -8.31
C GLN A 100 8.32 3.62 -8.63
N GLY A 101 8.50 3.37 -9.92
CA GLY A 101 9.62 2.57 -10.42
C GLY A 101 9.76 2.68 -11.93
N THR A 102 10.65 1.87 -12.48
CA THR A 102 10.89 1.78 -13.92
C THR A 102 10.95 0.33 -14.36
N HIS A 103 10.41 0.03 -15.53
CA HIS A 103 10.53 -1.27 -16.18
C HIS A 103 10.50 -1.08 -17.70
N GLY A 104 11.37 -1.77 -18.43
CA GLY A 104 11.47 -1.64 -19.89
C GLY A 104 11.70 -0.20 -20.38
N GLY A 105 12.46 0.60 -19.62
CA GLY A 105 12.73 2.01 -19.92
C GLY A 105 11.57 2.98 -19.66
N ARG A 106 10.42 2.49 -19.19
CA ARG A 106 9.24 3.32 -18.89
C ARG A 106 9.06 3.52 -17.40
N ARG A 107 8.58 4.71 -17.01
CA ARG A 107 8.19 4.98 -15.63
C ARG A 107 6.81 4.37 -15.35
N ALA A 108 6.68 3.81 -14.16
CA ALA A 108 5.46 3.22 -13.65
C ALA A 108 5.12 3.78 -12.28
N ILE A 109 3.83 3.96 -12.02
CA ILE A 109 3.31 4.20 -10.67
C ILE A 109 2.33 3.08 -10.35
N MET A 110 2.66 2.25 -9.37
CA MET A 110 1.73 1.26 -8.83
C MET A 110 0.92 1.89 -7.71
N TYR A 111 -0.39 1.76 -7.75
CA TYR A 111 -1.34 2.08 -6.69
C TYR A 111 -1.92 0.78 -6.18
N ALA A 112 -2.05 0.62 -4.87
CA ALA A 112 -2.54 -0.60 -4.25
C ALA A 112 -3.54 -0.32 -3.14
N TRP A 113 -4.53 -1.20 -3.04
CA TRP A 113 -5.59 -1.16 -2.04
C TRP A 113 -5.65 -2.47 -1.29
N TYR A 114 -5.89 -2.35 0.01
CA TYR A 114 -6.13 -3.49 0.88
C TYR A 114 -7.61 -3.55 1.24
N MET A 115 -8.18 -4.74 1.14
CA MET A 115 -9.53 -5.04 1.59
C MET A 115 -9.44 -6.10 2.70
N PRO A 116 -10.22 -5.99 3.81
CA PRO A 116 -10.11 -6.93 4.92
C PRO A 116 -10.41 -8.40 4.56
N LYS A 117 -11.20 -8.65 3.52
CA LYS A 117 -11.50 -9.96 2.96
C LYS A 117 -11.84 -9.84 1.47
N ASP A 118 -11.62 -10.93 0.74
CA ASP A 118 -12.23 -11.20 -0.56
C ASP A 118 -13.31 -12.26 -0.35
N SER A 119 -14.57 -11.94 -0.63
CA SER A 119 -15.68 -12.88 -0.45
C SER A 119 -16.73 -12.70 -1.54
N PRO A 120 -16.72 -13.53 -2.61
CA PRO A 120 -17.73 -13.46 -3.66
C PRO A 120 -19.12 -13.93 -3.18
N SER A 121 -19.15 -14.80 -2.16
CA SER A 121 -20.35 -15.22 -1.44
C SER A 121 -19.98 -15.72 -0.04
N THR A 122 -20.97 -15.85 0.85
CA THR A 122 -20.75 -16.27 2.24
C THR A 122 -20.04 -17.63 2.31
N GLY A 123 -18.98 -17.70 3.12
CA GLY A 123 -18.16 -18.90 3.29
C GLY A 123 -17.14 -19.15 2.17
N LEU A 124 -17.14 -18.37 1.10
CA LEU A 124 -16.19 -18.47 -0.01
C LEU A 124 -15.25 -17.27 -0.06
N GLY A 125 -14.08 -17.48 -0.65
CA GLY A 125 -13.00 -16.51 -0.77
C GLY A 125 -11.98 -16.65 0.35
N HIS A 126 -11.34 -15.55 0.75
CA HIS A 126 -10.27 -15.56 1.74
C HIS A 126 -10.25 -14.30 2.62
N ARG A 127 -9.63 -14.45 3.78
CA ARG A 127 -9.22 -13.32 4.62
C ARG A 127 -8.13 -12.55 3.89
N HIS A 128 -8.17 -11.23 4.00
CA HIS A 128 -7.31 -10.28 3.31
C HIS A 128 -7.53 -10.27 1.80
N ASP A 129 -7.28 -9.12 1.21
CA ASP A 129 -7.18 -8.97 -0.23
C ASP A 129 -6.29 -7.76 -0.54
N TRP A 130 -5.52 -7.89 -1.61
CA TRP A 130 -4.61 -6.87 -2.10
C TRP A 130 -4.76 -6.78 -3.61
N GLU A 131 -5.24 -5.63 -4.05
CA GLU A 131 -5.38 -5.31 -5.46
C GLU A 131 -4.52 -4.11 -5.81
N SER A 132 -4.14 -3.99 -7.08
CA SER A 132 -3.31 -2.91 -7.57
C SER A 132 -3.60 -2.50 -9.00
N ALA A 133 -3.15 -1.32 -9.34
CA ALA A 133 -3.10 -0.84 -10.71
C ALA A 133 -1.76 -0.17 -10.98
N VAL A 134 -1.25 -0.31 -12.20
CA VAL A 134 -0.01 0.33 -12.65
C VAL A 134 -0.35 1.34 -13.73
N VAL A 135 0.04 2.59 -13.53
CA VAL A 135 -0.04 3.65 -14.53
C VAL A 135 1.33 3.81 -15.18
N TRP A 136 1.41 3.55 -16.48
CA TRP A 136 2.62 3.70 -17.28
C TRP A 136 2.69 5.09 -17.90
N LEU A 137 3.86 5.72 -17.81
CA LEU A 137 4.10 7.08 -18.26
C LEU A 137 5.10 7.14 -19.41
N ASP A 138 4.93 8.13 -20.28
CA ASP A 138 5.79 8.39 -21.45
C ASP A 138 7.14 9.02 -21.09
N GLY A 139 7.25 9.60 -19.90
CA GLY A 139 8.43 10.33 -19.45
C GLY A 139 8.62 10.31 -17.94
N THR A 140 9.70 10.98 -17.52
CA THR A 140 10.13 11.07 -16.13
C THR A 140 9.95 12.47 -15.53
N SER A 141 9.41 13.40 -16.29
CA SER A 141 9.14 14.79 -15.92
C SER A 141 7.68 14.98 -15.46
N THR A 142 7.35 16.17 -14.96
CA THR A 142 6.02 16.48 -14.42
C THR A 142 4.93 16.66 -15.46
N ASP A 143 5.32 16.94 -16.70
CA ASP A 143 4.46 17.04 -17.88
C ASP A 143 4.17 15.68 -18.53
N ALA A 144 4.72 14.58 -18.00
CA ALA A 144 4.45 13.23 -18.47
C ALA A 144 2.95 12.97 -18.66
N THR A 145 2.65 12.09 -19.61
CA THR A 145 1.30 11.63 -19.97
C THR A 145 1.17 10.12 -19.76
N VAL A 146 -0.06 9.64 -19.66
CA VAL A 146 -0.35 8.21 -19.46
C VAL A 146 -0.25 7.48 -20.79
N LEU A 147 0.62 6.47 -20.87
CA LEU A 147 0.71 5.55 -22.02
C LEU A 147 -0.32 4.43 -21.93
N GLY A 148 -0.56 3.93 -20.72
CA GLY A 148 -1.46 2.82 -20.47
C GLY A 148 -1.62 2.53 -18.99
N VAL A 149 -2.60 1.71 -18.69
CA VAL A 149 -2.95 1.32 -17.32
C VAL A 149 -3.12 -0.18 -17.27
N ALA A 150 -2.55 -0.80 -16.23
CA ALA A 150 -2.72 -2.21 -15.92
C ALA A 150 -3.53 -2.34 -14.65
N ALA A 151 -4.52 -3.23 -14.63
CA ALA A 151 -5.39 -3.51 -13.48
C ALA A 151 -5.22 -4.96 -13.06
N SER A 152 -4.95 -5.24 -11.78
CA SER A 152 -4.71 -6.60 -11.31
C SER A 152 -5.96 -7.48 -11.38
N ALA A 153 -5.75 -8.74 -11.74
CA ALA A 153 -6.77 -9.77 -11.77
C ALA A 153 -6.12 -11.12 -11.51
N HIS A 154 -6.42 -11.72 -10.35
CA HIS A 154 -6.04 -13.10 -10.00
C HIS A 154 -4.54 -13.40 -10.19
N GLY A 155 -3.66 -12.52 -9.72
CA GLY A 155 -2.19 -12.69 -9.77
C GLY A 155 -1.51 -12.26 -11.07
N SER A 156 -2.30 -11.81 -12.05
CA SER A 156 -1.88 -11.21 -13.33
C SER A 156 -2.40 -9.76 -13.45
N PHE A 157 -2.18 -9.13 -14.59
CA PHE A 157 -2.70 -7.81 -14.92
C PHE A 157 -3.41 -7.80 -16.26
N ASN A 158 -4.55 -7.10 -16.33
CA ASN A 158 -5.18 -6.69 -17.57
C ASN A 158 -4.64 -5.31 -17.96
N THR A 159 -3.80 -5.25 -18.98
CA THR A 159 -3.14 -4.01 -19.43
C THR A 159 -3.83 -3.43 -20.66
N ARG A 160 -4.11 -2.13 -20.63
CA ARG A 160 -4.72 -1.38 -21.73
C ARG A 160 -3.93 -0.12 -22.06
N ALA A 161 -3.86 0.20 -23.34
CA ALA A 161 -3.38 1.50 -23.79
C ALA A 161 -4.30 2.62 -23.28
N ALA A 162 -3.77 3.82 -23.08
CA ALA A 162 -4.52 4.93 -22.50
C ALA A 162 -5.81 5.27 -23.29
N ARG A 163 -5.80 5.13 -24.62
CA ARG A 163 -6.99 5.35 -25.46
C ARG A 163 -8.17 4.41 -25.14
N ASP A 164 -7.91 3.28 -24.49
CA ASP A 164 -8.89 2.23 -24.15
C ASP A 164 -9.29 2.26 -22.67
N VAL A 165 -8.92 3.34 -21.95
CA VAL A 165 -9.17 3.55 -20.52
C VAL A 165 -9.96 4.86 -20.33
N SER A 166 -10.93 4.85 -19.43
CA SER A 166 -11.68 6.06 -19.05
C SER A 166 -10.93 6.85 -17.99
N PHE A 167 -10.94 8.18 -18.11
CA PHE A 167 -10.27 9.09 -17.19
C PHE A 167 -11.20 10.19 -16.69
N SER A 168 -10.85 10.77 -15.53
CA SER A 168 -11.34 12.06 -15.07
C SER A 168 -10.12 12.97 -14.93
N GLY A 169 -9.94 13.90 -15.87
CA GLY A 169 -8.66 14.60 -16.05
C GLY A 169 -7.54 13.61 -16.39
N THR A 170 -6.46 13.62 -15.61
CA THR A 170 -5.32 12.69 -15.76
C THR A 170 -5.48 11.37 -15.01
N ARG A 171 -6.58 11.20 -14.28
CA ARG A 171 -6.76 10.11 -13.31
C ARG A 171 -7.61 8.99 -13.91
N PRO A 172 -7.08 7.75 -14.02
CA PRO A 172 -7.84 6.65 -14.60
C PRO A 172 -9.00 6.23 -13.67
N ARG A 173 -10.09 5.75 -14.26
CA ARG A 173 -11.24 5.20 -13.55
C ARG A 173 -11.14 3.67 -13.52
N LEU A 174 -11.06 3.14 -12.30
CA LEU A 174 -10.98 1.72 -12.03
C LEU A 174 -12.14 1.30 -11.13
N GLY A 175 -12.49 0.03 -11.19
CA GLY A 175 -13.45 -0.59 -10.31
C GLY A 175 -12.88 -1.81 -9.61
N TYR A 176 -13.53 -2.21 -8.53
CA TYR A 176 -13.26 -3.45 -7.80
C TYR A 176 -14.57 -4.23 -7.69
N ARG A 177 -14.56 -5.48 -8.15
CA ARG A 177 -15.75 -6.35 -8.16
C ARG A 177 -15.40 -7.82 -8.26
N SER A 178 -16.32 -8.66 -7.84
CA SER A 178 -16.33 -10.10 -8.14
C SER A 178 -17.34 -10.38 -9.27
N HIS A 179 -16.98 -11.33 -10.13
CA HIS A 179 -17.90 -11.94 -11.09
C HIS A 179 -18.16 -13.37 -10.67
N TRP A 180 -19.32 -13.63 -10.05
CA TRP A 180 -19.65 -14.97 -9.61
C TRP A 180 -19.40 -16.01 -10.73
N PRO A 181 -18.65 -17.10 -10.47
CA PRO A 181 -18.19 -17.58 -9.16
C PRO A 181 -16.76 -17.15 -8.74
N THR A 182 -16.10 -16.25 -9.46
CA THR A 182 -14.72 -15.86 -9.16
C THR A 182 -14.63 -14.84 -8.03
N ASN A 183 -13.49 -14.86 -7.36
CA ASN A 183 -13.03 -13.86 -6.40
C ASN A 183 -12.99 -12.44 -6.98
N HIS A 184 -12.68 -11.44 -6.16
CA HIS A 184 -12.60 -10.06 -6.63
C HIS A 184 -11.39 -9.84 -7.55
N GLN A 185 -11.49 -8.78 -8.35
CA GLN A 185 -10.44 -8.29 -9.22
C GLN A 185 -10.64 -6.80 -9.51
N MET A 186 -9.60 -6.15 -10.01
CA MET A 186 -9.70 -4.82 -10.58
C MET A 186 -10.29 -4.88 -12.00
N VAL A 187 -11.10 -3.88 -12.33
CA VAL A 187 -11.73 -3.72 -13.64
C VAL A 187 -11.61 -2.29 -14.15
N PHE A 188 -11.63 -2.10 -15.46
CA PHE A 188 -11.81 -0.78 -16.06
C PHE A 188 -13.28 -0.40 -16.05
N THR A 189 -13.58 0.87 -15.81
CA THR A 189 -14.96 1.37 -15.77
C THR A 189 -15.07 2.81 -16.26
N GLY A 190 -16.25 3.17 -16.78
CA GLY A 190 -16.62 4.56 -17.07
C GLY A 190 -17.11 5.32 -15.83
N ASP A 191 -17.52 4.63 -14.76
CA ASP A 191 -18.07 5.25 -13.56
C ASP A 191 -16.98 5.89 -12.71
N GLN A 192 -17.25 7.08 -12.18
CA GLN A 192 -16.34 7.69 -11.22
C GLN A 192 -16.54 7.08 -9.82
N GLY A 193 -15.45 6.57 -9.26
CA GLY A 193 -15.40 6.03 -7.90
C GLY A 193 -15.08 7.07 -6.84
N GLY A 194 -14.71 6.58 -5.65
CA GLY A 194 -14.24 7.41 -4.53
C GLY A 194 -12.71 7.51 -4.45
N GLU A 195 -12.24 8.22 -3.43
CA GLU A 195 -10.82 8.36 -3.10
C GLU A 195 -10.51 7.90 -1.69
N GLN A 196 -9.23 7.58 -1.48
CA GLN A 196 -8.65 7.27 -0.19
C GLN A 196 -7.40 8.14 -0.02
N PRO A 197 -6.98 8.49 1.22
CA PRO A 197 -5.68 9.13 1.42
C PRO A 197 -4.55 8.30 0.79
N LEU A 198 -3.69 8.94 0.00
CA LEU A 198 -2.53 8.28 -0.60
C LEU A 198 -1.32 8.34 0.32
N ILE A 199 -0.64 7.22 0.53
CA ILE A 199 0.69 7.20 1.15
C ILE A 199 1.70 6.61 0.16
N ALA A 200 2.72 7.40 -0.18
CA ALA A 200 3.84 6.93 -0.98
C ALA A 200 4.72 5.98 -0.17
N TYR A 201 5.29 4.96 -0.80
CA TYR A 201 6.14 3.95 -0.16
C TYR A 201 7.33 4.57 0.59
N GLU A 202 7.89 5.65 0.05
CA GLU A 202 8.98 6.41 0.64
C GLU A 202 8.59 7.09 1.97
N GLU A 203 7.31 7.44 2.12
CA GLU A 203 6.76 8.15 3.29
C GLU A 203 6.23 7.19 4.38
N LEU A 204 6.19 5.89 4.11
CA LEU A 204 5.94 4.90 5.15
C LEU A 204 7.05 4.93 6.21
N THR A 205 6.71 4.68 7.46
CA THR A 205 7.74 4.46 8.48
C THR A 205 8.53 3.19 8.15
N GLU A 206 9.76 3.08 8.64
CA GLU A 206 10.54 1.85 8.50
C GLU A 206 9.79 0.64 9.11
N GLY A 207 9.12 0.86 10.25
CA GLY A 207 8.26 -0.12 10.90
C GLY A 207 7.15 -0.62 9.97
N ALA A 208 6.45 0.29 9.30
CA ALA A 208 5.37 -0.04 8.38
C ALA A 208 5.86 -0.73 7.10
N ARG A 209 6.96 -0.26 6.48
CA ARG A 209 7.56 -0.93 5.31
C ARG A 209 7.95 -2.36 5.64
N ARG A 210 8.70 -2.55 6.71
CA ARG A 210 9.16 -3.88 7.13
C ARG A 210 7.97 -4.77 7.52
N ALA A 211 6.90 -4.23 8.12
CA ALA A 211 5.68 -4.99 8.38
C ALA A 211 5.00 -5.46 7.08
N LEU A 212 4.92 -4.62 6.05
CA LEU A 212 4.39 -4.99 4.73
C LEU A 212 5.28 -5.98 3.97
N ASP A 213 6.59 -6.00 4.24
CA ASP A 213 7.53 -6.96 3.66
C ASP A 213 7.49 -8.33 4.36
N GLU A 214 7.16 -8.38 5.65
CA GLU A 214 7.28 -9.58 6.50
C GLU A 214 5.94 -10.24 6.88
N THR A 215 4.82 -9.51 6.86
CA THR A 215 3.52 -10.05 7.29
C THR A 215 2.96 -11.02 6.26
N ASP A 216 2.55 -12.20 6.73
CA ASP A 216 1.77 -13.15 5.95
C ASP A 216 0.30 -12.72 5.89
N PHE A 217 -0.15 -12.30 4.71
CA PHE A 217 -1.55 -11.95 4.42
C PHE A 217 -2.33 -13.15 3.81
N GLY A 218 -1.85 -14.38 4.03
CA GLY A 218 -2.48 -15.61 3.57
C GLY A 218 -2.50 -15.70 2.05
N SER A 219 -3.70 -15.68 1.45
CA SER A 219 -3.86 -15.74 0.00
C SER A 219 -3.55 -14.42 -0.71
N ALA A 220 -3.51 -13.31 0.02
CA ALA A 220 -3.22 -11.99 -0.54
C ALA A 220 -1.73 -11.66 -0.41
N ASN A 221 -1.19 -10.93 -1.39
CA ASN A 221 0.22 -10.53 -1.42
C ASN A 221 0.35 -9.02 -1.60
N VAL A 222 1.17 -8.35 -0.78
CA VAL A 222 1.42 -6.91 -0.91
C VAL A 222 2.11 -6.64 -2.25
N PRO A 223 1.49 -5.92 -3.21
CA PRO A 223 1.96 -5.94 -4.59
C PRO A 223 3.16 -5.01 -4.83
N PHE A 224 3.36 -4.02 -3.96
CA PHE A 224 4.38 -2.97 -4.06
C PHE A 224 5.51 -3.12 -3.03
N ASN A 225 5.51 -4.18 -2.24
CA ASN A 225 6.56 -4.44 -1.26
C ASN A 225 7.91 -4.72 -1.96
N GLN A 226 9.01 -4.78 -1.21
CA GLN A 226 10.35 -4.88 -1.80
C GLN A 226 10.57 -6.15 -2.63
N TRP A 227 9.80 -7.21 -2.36
CA TRP A 227 9.93 -8.52 -3.02
C TRP A 227 9.08 -8.65 -4.28
N ASN A 228 7.90 -8.01 -4.29
CA ASN A 228 6.90 -8.21 -5.33
C ASN A 228 6.90 -7.11 -6.39
N PHE A 229 7.37 -5.91 -6.04
CA PHE A 229 7.19 -4.72 -6.89
C PHE A 229 7.74 -4.89 -8.31
N ALA A 230 9.01 -5.30 -8.46
CA ALA A 230 9.63 -5.44 -9.77
C ALA A 230 8.95 -6.52 -10.63
N ASN A 231 8.60 -7.66 -10.02
CA ASN A 231 7.92 -8.76 -10.72
C ASN A 231 6.51 -8.35 -11.18
N ASN A 232 5.78 -7.62 -10.34
CA ASN A 232 4.46 -7.12 -10.71
C ASN A 232 4.53 -6.05 -11.80
N LEU A 233 5.56 -5.18 -11.80
CA LEU A 233 5.78 -4.27 -12.93
C LEU A 233 6.04 -5.04 -14.24
N ALA A 234 6.78 -6.14 -14.20
CA ALA A 234 7.01 -6.98 -15.37
C ALA A 234 5.71 -7.63 -15.88
N LYS A 235 4.88 -8.16 -14.98
CA LYS A 235 3.55 -8.71 -15.34
C LYS A 235 2.59 -7.66 -15.87
N ALA A 236 2.72 -6.42 -15.40
CA ALA A 236 1.87 -5.29 -15.76
C ALA A 236 2.35 -4.54 -17.01
N ALA A 237 3.48 -4.95 -17.62
CA ALA A 237 4.12 -4.21 -18.70
C ALA A 237 3.15 -3.90 -19.85
N LEU A 238 3.28 -2.67 -20.38
CA LEU A 238 2.53 -2.16 -21.53
C LEU A 238 3.20 -2.52 -22.86
#